data_AF-A0AAD9UC19-F1
#
_entry.id   AF-A0AAD9UC19-F1
#
_cell.length_a   1.000
_cell.length_b   1.000
_cell.length_c   1.000
_cell.angle_alpha   90.00
_cell.angle_beta   90.00
_cell.angle_gamma   90.00
#
_symmetry.space_group_name_H-M   'P 1'
#
loop_
_entity.id
_entity.type
_entity.pdbx_description
1 polymer ?
#
loop_
_entity_poly.entity_id
_entity_poly.type
_entity_poly.pdbx_seq_one_letter_code
_entity_poly.pdbx_strand_id
1 'polypeptide(L)'
;MYVCTYVCMYVCMYVCMYVCMYVCMYVCMYVCMYVCMYVCMYVCMYYVCMYVCMYVCMYVCMYVCMYVCMYVCMYVCMYVCMYYHIMYV
;
A
#
# COMPACT_ATOMS: atom_id res chain seq x y z
N MET A 1 -39.21 -46.78 -17.99
CA MET A 1 -39.45 -45.60 -17.13
C MET A 1 -38.50 -45.55 -15.93
N TYR A 2 -38.42 -46.61 -15.10
CA TYR A 2 -37.50 -46.66 -13.94
C TYR A 2 -36.01 -46.46 -14.27
N VAL A 3 -35.52 -47.03 -15.38
CA VAL A 3 -34.12 -46.88 -15.80
C VAL A 3 -33.82 -45.42 -16.17
N CYS A 4 -34.72 -44.77 -16.89
CA CYS A 4 -34.56 -43.37 -17.30
C CYS A 4 -34.52 -42.42 -16.09
N THR A 5 -35.38 -42.64 -15.09
CA THR A 5 -35.37 -41.85 -13.85
C THR A 5 -34.11 -42.08 -13.03
N TYR A 6 -33.62 -43.33 -12.97
CA TYR A 6 -32.40 -43.65 -12.22
C TYR A 6 -31.17 -42.99 -12.84
N VAL A 7 -31.04 -43.06 -14.16
CA VAL A 7 -29.94 -42.42 -14.91
C VAL A 7 -30.00 -40.90 -14.77
N CYS A 8 -31.18 -40.28 -14.92
CA CYS A 8 -31.33 -38.84 -14.70
C CYS A 8 -30.91 -38.42 -13.29
N MET A 9 -31.37 -39.13 -12.26
CA MET A 9 -31.01 -38.83 -10.87
C MET A 9 -29.50 -38.96 -10.62
N TYR A 10 -28.88 -40.01 -11.16
CA TYR A 10 -27.45 -40.23 -11.00
C TYR A 10 -26.62 -39.15 -11.69
N VAL A 11 -26.98 -38.81 -12.93
CA VAL A 11 -26.29 -37.76 -13.70
C VAL A 11 -26.47 -36.39 -13.03
N CYS A 12 -27.69 -36.03 -12.63
CA CYS A 12 -27.94 -34.77 -11.92
C CYS A 12 -27.13 -34.68 -10.62
N MET A 13 -27.09 -35.74 -9.81
CA MET A 13 -26.30 -35.77 -8.58
C MET A 13 -24.81 -35.63 -8.85
N TYR A 14 -24.28 -36.36 -9.84
CA TYR A 14 -22.86 -36.29 -10.17
C TYR A 14 -22.47 -34.91 -10.70
N VAL A 15 -23.26 -34.35 -11.62
CA VAL A 15 -23.02 -33.03 -12.21
C VAL A 15 -23.12 -31.95 -11.14
N CYS A 16 -24.15 -31.96 -10.30
CA CYS A 16 -24.28 -31.00 -9.20
C CYS A 16 -23.11 -31.10 -8.23
N MET A 17 -22.71 -32.30 -7.81
CA MET A 17 -21.58 -32.49 -6.90
C MET A 17 -20.27 -32.01 -7.52
N TYR A 18 -20.01 -32.36 -8.78
CA TYR A 18 -18.79 -31.95 -9.47
C TYR A 18 -18.74 -30.44 -9.66
N VAL A 19 -19.82 -29.84 -10.17
CA VAL A 19 -19.89 -28.40 -10.42
C VAL A 19 -19.78 -27.63 -9.12
N CYS A 20 -20.52 -28.02 -8.06
CA CYS A 20 -20.42 -27.35 -6.77
C CYS A 20 -19.01 -27.45 -6.19
N MET A 21 -18.38 -28.64 -6.21
CA MET A 21 -17.02 -28.81 -5.70
C MET A 21 -16.00 -28.02 -6.51
N TYR A 22 -16.07 -28.08 -7.84
CA TYR A 22 -15.13 -27.37 -8.70
C TYR A 22 -15.29 -25.86 -8.57
N VAL A 23 -16.52 -25.34 -8.65
CA VAL A 23 -16.79 -23.91 -8.56
C VAL A 23 -16.42 -23.40 -7.17
N CYS A 24 -16.80 -24.07 -6.09
CA CYS A 24 -16.41 -23.66 -4.75
C CYS A 24 -14.88 -23.65 -4.58
N MET A 25 -14.19 -24.71 -4.99
CA MET A 25 -12.73 -24.78 -4.88
C MET A 25 -12.03 -23.72 -5.73
N TYR A 26 -12.44 -23.55 -6.98
CA TYR A 26 -11.84 -22.57 -7.87
C TYR A 26 -12.11 -21.14 -7.39
N VAL A 27 -13.37 -20.81 -7.08
CA VAL A 27 -13.73 -19.46 -6.65
C VAL A 27 -13.06 -19.15 -5.31
N CYS A 28 -13.07 -20.05 -4.33
CA CYS A 28 -12.39 -19.81 -3.06
C CYS A 28 -10.88 -19.64 -3.26
N MET A 29 -10.23 -20.51 -4.03
CA MET A 29 -8.78 -20.41 -4.27
C MET A 29 -8.42 -19.14 -5.03
N TYR A 30 -9.14 -18.83 -6.11
CA TYR A 30 -8.86 -17.63 -6.91
C TYR A 30 -9.15 -16.37 -6.12
N VAL A 31 -10.31 -16.25 -5.49
CA VAL A 31 -10.68 -15.05 -4.73
C VAL A 31 -9.74 -14.86 -3.55
N CYS A 32 -9.43 -15.90 -2.77
CA CYS A 32 -8.48 -15.77 -1.68
C CYS A 32 -7.09 -15.40 -2.17
N MET A 33 -6.56 -16.05 -3.21
CA MET A 33 -5.22 -15.74 -3.73
C MET A 33 -5.16 -14.34 -4.34
N TYR A 34 -6.14 -13.96 -5.16
CA TYR A 34 -6.17 -12.64 -5.78
C TYR A 34 -6.36 -11.57 -4.73
N VAL A 35 -7.38 -11.67 -3.87
CA VAL A 35 -7.66 -10.64 -2.87
C VAL A 35 -6.49 -10.52 -1.88
N CYS A 36 -5.94 -11.62 -1.37
CA CYS A 36 -4.79 -11.54 -0.46
C CYS A 36 -3.56 -10.96 -1.16
N MET A 37 -3.21 -11.41 -2.37
CA MET A 37 -2.04 -10.88 -3.09
C MET A 37 -2.23 -9.42 -3.47
N TYR A 38 -3.38 -9.04 -4.01
CA TYR A 38 -3.64 -7.67 -4.42
C TYR A 38 -3.72 -6.75 -3.22
N VAL A 39 -4.51 -7.09 -2.20
CA VAL A 39 -4.65 -6.22 -1.02
C VAL A 39 -3.31 -6.11 -0.29
N CYS A 40 -2.62 -7.22 -0.01
CA CYS A 40 -1.33 -7.15 0.69
C CYS A 40 -0.25 -6.43 -0.12
N MET A 41 -0.08 -6.73 -1.42
CA MET A 41 0.98 -6.11 -2.21
C MET A 41 0.66 -4.65 -2.53
N TYR A 42 -0.54 -4.36 -3.04
CA TYR A 42 -0.87 -3.01 -3.49
C TYR A 42 -1.05 -2.05 -2.31
N VAL A 43 -1.76 -2.47 -1.25
CA VAL A 43 -2.02 -1.58 -0.11
C VAL A 43 -0.78 -1.44 0.76
N CYS A 44 -0.15 -2.54 1.17
CA CYS A 44 0.99 -2.44 2.11
C CYS A 44 2.25 -1.89 1.43
N MET A 45 2.62 -2.38 0.24
CA MET A 45 3.87 -1.92 -0.38
C MET A 45 3.70 -0.58 -1.10
N TYR A 46 2.63 -0.42 -1.89
CA TYR A 46 2.50 0.76 -2.74
C TYR A 46 1.93 1.97 -1.98
N TYR A 47 0.90 1.78 -1.16
CA TYR A 47 0.30 2.89 -0.43
C TYR A 47 1.03 3.22 0.86
N VAL A 48 1.35 2.22 1.69
CA VAL A 48 1.98 2.52 2.98
C VAL A 48 3.47 2.82 2.80
N CYS A 49 4.25 1.89 2.25
CA CYS A 49 5.69 2.10 2.15
C CYS A 49 6.06 3.23 1.18
N MET A 50 5.59 3.23 -0.07
CA MET A 50 6.00 4.27 -1.02
C MET A 50 5.42 5.63 -0.65
N TYR A 51 4.12 5.71 -0.37
CA TYR A 51 3.50 7.01 -0.10
C TYR A 51 3.98 7.58 1.24
N VAL A 52 3.92 6.83 2.33
CA VAL A 52 4.33 7.37 3.65
C VAL A 52 5.83 7.65 3.67
N CYS A 53 6.68 6.72 3.21
CA CYS A 53 8.12 6.97 3.25
C CYS A 53 8.53 8.10 2.29
N MET A 54 8.01 8.15 1.06
CA MET A 54 8.39 9.23 0.12
C MET A 54 7.84 10.57 0.57
N TYR A 55 6.56 10.65 0.96
CA TYR A 55 6.00 11.93 1.40
C TYR A 55 6.66 12.39 2.68
N VAL A 56 6.75 11.55 3.71
CA VAL A 56 7.32 11.96 4.99
C VAL A 56 8.80 12.29 4.83
N CYS A 57 9.60 11.47 4.15
CA CYS A 57 11.02 11.79 3.96
C CYS A 57 11.21 13.03 3.11
N MET A 58 10.50 13.20 2.00
CA MET A 58 10.64 14.40 1.15
C MET A 58 10.18 15.66 1.89
N TYR A 59 9.03 15.60 2.57
CA TYR A 59 8.49 16.74 3.27
C TYR A 59 9.37 17.12 4.45
N VAL A 60 9.75 16.16 5.30
CA VAL A 60 10.61 16.42 6.46
C VAL A 60 11.98 16.89 6.00
N CYS A 61 12.63 16.23 5.05
CA CYS A 61 13.95 16.67 4.56
C CYS A 61 13.88 18.06 3.93
N MET A 62 12.89 18.35 3.07
CA MET A 62 12.77 19.66 2.44
C MET A 62 12.44 20.74 3.47
N TYR A 63 11.45 20.52 4.35
CA TYR A 63 11.07 21.52 5.35
C TYR A 63 12.18 21.76 6.34
N VAL A 64 12.74 20.70 6.93
CA VAL A 64 13.76 20.83 7.96
C VAL A 64 15.03 21.42 7.37
N CYS A 65 15.52 20.97 6.21
CA CYS A 65 16.70 21.56 5.59
C CYS A 65 16.46 23.03 5.23
N MET A 66 15.33 23.36 4.60
CA MET A 66 15.06 24.76 4.21
C MET A 66 14.90 25.66 5.43
N TYR A 67 14.14 25.25 6.45
CA TYR A 67 13.96 26.05 7.67
C TYR A 67 15.26 26.20 8.43
N VAL A 68 15.97 25.10 8.70
CA VAL A 68 17.21 25.14 9.48
C VAL A 68 18.26 25.95 8.73
N CYS A 69 18.47 25.74 7.42
CA CYS A 69 19.42 26.53 6.64
C CYS A 69 19.06 28.01 6.63
N MET A 70 17.80 28.36 6.39
CA MET A 70 17.36 29.77 6.36
C MET A 70 17.50 30.44 7.72
N TYR A 71 17.04 29.79 8.79
CA TYR A 71 17.12 30.35 10.14
C TYR A 71 18.56 30.46 10.61
N VAL A 72 19.35 29.39 10.47
CA VAL A 72 20.76 29.41 10.91
C VAL A 72 21.55 30.44 10.10
N CYS A 73 21.42 30.49 8.77
CA CYS A 73 22.11 31.50 7.98
C CYS A 73 21.71 32.92 8.37
N MET A 74 20.41 33.20 8.53
CA MET A 74 19.94 34.54 8.91
C MET A 74 20.45 34.95 10.29
N TYR A 75 20.35 34.06 11.29
CA TYR A 75 20.83 34.35 12.64
C TYR A 75 22.35 34.52 12.67
N VAL A 76 23.11 33.62 12.04
CA VAL A 76 24.57 33.72 12.01
C VAL A 76 25.01 35.01 11.30
N CYS A 77 24.43 35.34 10.15
CA CYS A 77 24.75 36.59 9.44
C CYS A 77 24.44 37.82 10.31
N MET A 78 23.28 37.86 10.98
CA MET A 78 22.90 38.98 11.85
C MET A 78 23.86 39.15 13.03
N TYR A 79 24.22 38.04 13.70
CA TYR A 79 25.16 38.07 14.81
C TYR A 79 26.56 38.50 14.38
N VAL A 80 27.05 37.98 13.26
CA VAL A 80 28.36 38.35 12.72
C VAL A 80 28.38 39.83 12.33
N CYS A 81 27.36 40.32 11.61
CA CYS A 81 27.28 41.74 11.23
C CYS A 81 27.21 42.67 12.45
N MET A 82 26.44 42.32 13.48
CA MET A 82 26.36 43.10 14.72
C MET A 82 27.71 43.13 15.46
N TYR A 83 28.39 41.98 15.56
CA TYR A 83 29.68 41.89 16.26
C TYR A 83 30.78 42.67 15.53
N TYR A 84 30.80 42.60 14.20
CA TYR A 84 31.68 43.44 13.38
C TYR A 84 31.35 44.92 13.54
N HIS A 85 30.07 45.31 13.51
CA HIS A 85 29.71 46.71 13.72
C HIS A 85 30.14 47.23 15.11
N ILE A 86 30.08 46.41 16.16
CA ILE A 86 30.50 46.81 17.53
C ILE A 86 32.02 46.84 17.69
N MET A 87 32.78 46.01 16.96
CA MET A 87 34.25 45.97 17.07
C MET A 87 34.96 47.02 16.19
N TYR A 88 34.36 47.40 15.05
CA TYR A 88 35.01 48.24 14.04
C TYR A 88 34.39 49.64 13.89
N VAL A 89 33.32 49.94 14.64
CA VAL A 89 32.79 51.30 14.88
C VAL A 89 33.01 51.65 16.34
#